data_AF-A0A5K1F1U0-F1
#
_entry.id   AF-A0A5K1F1U0-F1
#
_cell.length_a   1.000
_cell.length_b   1.000
_cell.length_c   1.000
_cell.angle_alpha   90.00
_cell.angle_beta   90.00
_cell.angle_gamma   90.00
#
_symmetry.space_group_name_H-M   'P 1'
#
loop_
_entity.id
_entity.type
_entity.pdbx_description
1 polymer ?
#
loop_
_entity_poly.entity_id
_entity_poly.type
_entity_poly.pdbx_seq_one_letter_code
_entity_poly.pdbx_strand_id
1 'polypeptide(L)' 'RLSSSMKNVAKGVLKEHLILVGSSMSGTGNLLGFNTTGYKALFRTFEVPVPFTESTLY' A
#
# COMPACT_ATOMS: atom_id res chain seq x y z
N ARG A 1 -4.64 -13.16 -16.68
CA ARG A 1 -5.82 -12.76 -15.88
C ARG A 1 -5.52 -11.50 -15.05
N LEU A 2 -4.57 -11.55 -14.10
CA LEU A 2 -4.14 -10.37 -13.34
C LEU A 2 -3.54 -9.27 -14.25
N SER A 3 -2.69 -9.65 -15.21
CA SER A 3 -2.08 -8.71 -16.17
C SER A 3 -3.10 -7.91 -16.99
N SER A 4 -4.20 -8.54 -17.43
CA SER A 4 -5.27 -7.89 -18.18
C SER A 4 -6.09 -6.93 -17.32
N SER A 5 -6.44 -7.33 -16.08
CA SER A 5 -7.11 -6.43 -15.13
C SER A 5 -6.22 -5.24 -14.76
N MET A 6 -4.92 -5.48 -14.57
CA MET A 6 -3.96 -4.42 -14.29
C MET A 6 -3.85 -3.43 -15.45
N LYS A 7 -3.90 -3.88 -16.71
CA LYS A 7 -3.94 -2.95 -17.88
C LYS A 7 -5.16 -2.02 -17.86
N ASN A 8 -6.32 -2.47 -17.38
CA ASN A 8 -7.51 -1.64 -17.29
C ASN A 8 -7.44 -0.65 -16.12
N VAL A 9 -6.94 -1.10 -14.96
CA VAL A 9 -6.78 -0.25 -13.76
C VAL A 9 -5.64 0.76 -13.93
N ALA A 10 -4.58 0.39 -14.66
CA ALA A 10 -3.42 1.22 -14.94
C ALA A 10 -3.63 2.24 -16.07
N LYS A 11 -4.82 2.29 -16.69
CA LYS A 11 -5.05 3.16 -17.85
C LYS A 11 -4.87 4.63 -17.44
N GLY A 12 -3.86 5.29 -18.04
CA GLY A 12 -3.52 6.69 -17.72
C GLY A 12 -2.59 6.85 -16.50
N VAL A 13 -2.12 5.76 -15.89
CA VAL A 13 -1.18 5.77 -14.76
C VAL A 13 0.21 5.37 -15.25
N LEU A 14 1.24 6.11 -14.86
CA LEU A 14 2.63 5.74 -15.19
C LEU A 14 3.02 4.45 -14.46
N LYS A 15 3.79 3.61 -15.15
CA LYS A 15 4.22 2.30 -14.64
C LYS A 15 4.99 2.43 -13.32
N GLU A 16 5.76 3.50 -13.16
CA GLU A 16 6.60 3.80 -12.02
C GLU A 16 5.77 4.00 -10.75
N HIS A 17 4.58 4.62 -10.86
CA HIS A 17 3.66 4.76 -9.73
C HIS A 17 3.10 3.40 -9.29
N LEU A 18 2.79 2.51 -10.24
CA LEU A 18 2.28 1.17 -9.92
C LEU A 18 3.36 0.31 -9.27
N ILE A 19 4.60 0.43 -9.73
CA ILE A 19 5.75 -0.23 -9.11
C ILE A 19 5.94 0.31 -7.70
N LEU A 20 5.92 1.63 -7.50
CA LEU A 20 6.06 2.25 -6.18
C LEU A 20 4.99 1.74 -5.22
N VAL A 21 3.72 1.79 -5.63
CA VAL A 21 2.57 1.28 -4.85
C VAL A 21 2.76 -0.20 -4.51
N GLY A 22 3.07 -1.03 -5.50
CA GLY A 22 3.28 -2.47 -5.29
C GLY A 22 4.42 -2.77 -4.31
N SER A 23 5.57 -2.12 -4.50
CA SER A 23 6.73 -2.27 -3.62
C SER A 23 6.43 -1.80 -2.18
N SER A 24 5.70 -0.71 -2.01
CA SER A 24 5.26 -0.24 -0.69
C SER A 24 4.28 -1.22 -0.03
N MET A 25 3.37 -1.83 -0.79
CA MET A 25 2.41 -2.81 -0.28
C MET A 25 3.07 -4.13 0.14
N SER A 26 4.14 -4.56 -0.52
CA SER A 26 4.83 -5.83 -0.26
C SER A 26 6.09 -5.71 0.61
N GLY A 27 6.50 -4.49 0.97
CA GLY A 27 7.80 -4.21 1.59
C GLY A 27 8.05 -4.89 2.95
N THR A 28 7.00 -5.36 3.61
CA THR A 28 7.08 -6.07 4.91
C THR A 28 7.08 -7.60 4.77
N GLY A 29 7.11 -8.14 3.55
CA GLY A 29 6.94 -9.57 3.28
C GLY A 29 5.48 -10.05 3.33
N ASN A 30 4.55 -9.16 3.71
CA ASN A 30 3.10 -9.36 3.63
C ASN A 30 2.50 -8.34 2.65
N LEU A 31 1.37 -8.67 2.04
CA LEU A 31 0.64 -7.74 1.18
C LEU A 31 -0.27 -6.85 2.03
N LEU A 32 0.19 -5.64 2.34
CA LEU A 32 -0.56 -4.66 3.13
C LEU A 32 -1.29 -3.67 2.22
N GLY A 33 -2.59 -3.48 2.44
CA GLY A 33 -3.40 -2.55 1.66
C GLY A 33 -3.21 -1.09 2.08
N PHE A 34 -3.42 -0.16 1.14
CA PHE A 34 -3.53 1.27 1.43
C PHE A 34 -4.91 1.62 2.01
N ASN A 35 -5.17 1.13 3.22
CA ASN A 35 -6.36 1.41 4.01
C ASN A 35 -6.00 1.44 5.50
N THR A 36 -6.91 1.89 6.36
CA THR A 36 -6.67 2.03 7.80
C THR A 36 -6.13 0.75 8.44
N THR A 37 -6.66 -0.41 8.09
CA THR A 37 -6.21 -1.71 8.62
C THR A 37 -4.79 -2.05 8.17
N GLY A 38 -4.47 -1.84 6.89
CA GLY A 38 -3.15 -2.08 6.33
C GLY A 38 -2.08 -1.15 6.90
N TYR A 39 -2.41 0.13 7.10
CA TYR A 39 -1.51 1.07 7.77
C TYR A 39 -1.26 0.68 9.23
N LYS A 40 -2.29 0.31 10.01
CA LYS A 40 -2.11 -0.19 11.38
C LYS A 40 -1.20 -1.43 11.41
N ALA A 41 -1.37 -2.36 10.46
CA ALA A 41 -0.50 -3.54 10.34
C ALA A 41 0.94 -3.16 9.97
N LEU A 42 1.14 -2.17 9.10
CA LEU A 42 2.45 -1.64 8.71
C LEU A 42 3.20 -1.08 9.93
N PHE A 43 2.55 -0.21 10.70
CA PHE A 43 3.17 0.42 11.87
C PHE A 43 3.50 -0.57 12.98
N ARG A 44 2.61 -1.55 13.21
CA ARG A 44 2.89 -2.66 14.13
C ARG A 44 4.11 -3.47 13.69
N THR A 45 4.27 -3.70 12.38
CA THR A 45 5.42 -4.47 11.84
C THR A 45 6.74 -3.73 12.03
N PHE A 46 6.75 -2.41 11.92
CA PHE A 46 7.96 -1.61 12.10
C PHE A 46 8.25 -1.21 13.55
N GLU A 47 7.33 -1.50 14.49
CA GLU A 47 7.44 -1.10 15.90
C GLU A 47 7.66 0.41 16.08
N VAL A 48 7.19 1.23 15.13
CA VAL A 48 7.33 2.69 15.16
C VAL A 48 6.03 3.33 15.65
N PRO A 49 6.08 4.19 16.69
CA PRO A 49 4.92 4.98 17.10
C PRO A 49 4.61 6.05 16.05
N VAL A 50 3.35 6.10 15.59
CA VAL A 50 2.89 7.06 14.57
C VAL A 50 1.58 7.75 15.02
N PRO A 51 1.60 8.47 16.15
CA PRO A 51 0.39 8.98 16.80
C PRO A 51 -0.42 9.93 15.91
N PHE A 52 0.24 10.75 15.10
CA PHE A 52 -0.44 11.65 14.16
C PHE A 52 -1.15 10.87 13.05
N THR A 53 -0.48 9.86 12.48
CA THR A 53 -1.04 9.05 11.41
C THR A 53 -2.24 8.25 11.93
N GLU A 54 -2.14 7.61 13.09
CA GLU A 54 -3.26 6.91 13.71
C GLU A 54 -4.46 7.82 13.96
N SER A 55 -4.20 9.07 14.36
CA SER A 55 -5.24 10.07 14.63
C SER A 55 -5.86 10.67 13.37
N THR A 56 -5.29 10.45 12.18
CA THR A 56 -5.76 11.03 10.91
C THR A 56 -6.27 9.98 9.93
N LEU A 57 -6.10 8.69 10.25
CA LEU A 57 -6.67 7.56 9.52
C LEU A 57 -8.16 7.37 9.86
N TYR A 58 -9.01 8.23 9.29
CA TYR A 58 -10.48 8.12 9.36
C TYR A 58 -11.06 7.42 8.13
#